data_AF-K2QY36-F1
#
_entry.id   AF-K2QY36-F1
#
_cell.length_a   1.000
_cell.length_b   1.000
_cell.length_c   1.000
_cell.angle_alpha   90.00
_cell.angle_beta   90.00
_cell.angle_gamma   90.00
#
_symmetry.space_group_name_H-M   'P 1'
#
loop_
_entity.id
_entity.type
_entity.pdbx_description
1 polymer ?
#
loop_
_entity_poly.entity_id
_entity_poly.type
_entity_poly.pdbx_seq_one_letter_code
_entity_poly.pdbx_strand_id
1 'polypeptide(L)'
;MIRKSVIGASVALLVTTAAIFTGPAIAAPAPKDVLTHYAELAHAKFDDALSTAKALDAAIDALIAKPSEETLKAAREAWIAARVPYQQTEVYRFGNPIVDDWEGKVNAWPLDEGLIDYVDAAYGTESDGNSLYVANVIANPKIKINGEEVDASEITPEFLAETLHEAGEVEANVATGYHAIEFLLWGQDLNGTGPGAGNRPYTDYDTANCTNGNCDRRAAYLKAASTLLVQDLEEMVVAWAPEGEATKAVLADEQKGISAILTGMGSLSYGELAGERMKLGVLLHDPEEEHDCFSDNTHASHLNDAIGIASAYTGEYTRVDGTKMTGPSLSELVAAKDQALDTEMKGKLDTTLAAMNTMAERAKTTEAYDQMIGEGNAEGNATVQAAIDGLVDQTQTIQRVIASLDLGTIELEGSDSLDSPEAVFQ
;
A
#
# COMPACT_ATOMS: atom_id res chain seq x y z
N MET A 1 81.67 -52.41 9.98
CA MET A 1 80.20 -52.56 9.90
C MET A 1 79.57 -51.47 10.74
N ILE A 2 78.38 -50.97 10.33
CA ILE A 2 77.55 -49.91 10.94
C ILE A 2 77.99 -48.48 10.50
N ARG A 3 77.61 -48.04 9.29
CA ARG A 3 76.43 -47.20 8.92
C ARG A 3 76.51 -45.78 9.51
N LYS A 4 77.05 -44.80 8.77
CA LYS A 4 76.35 -43.83 7.87
C LYS A 4 75.20 -43.08 8.56
N SER A 5 75.32 -41.75 8.69
CA SER A 5 74.52 -40.79 7.92
C SER A 5 74.85 -39.34 8.33
N VAL A 6 75.44 -38.61 7.39
CA VAL A 6 75.47 -37.15 7.32
C VAL A 6 74.16 -36.74 6.62
N ILE A 7 73.36 -35.87 7.24
CA ILE A 7 72.26 -35.18 6.56
C ILE A 7 72.53 -33.68 6.71
N GLY A 8 72.84 -33.06 5.58
CA GLY A 8 72.82 -31.62 5.41
C GLY A 8 71.55 -31.17 4.70
N ALA A 9 71.27 -29.87 4.87
CA ALA A 9 70.47 -28.98 4.04
C ALA A 9 68.96 -29.26 3.88
N SER A 10 68.14 -28.29 4.29
CA SER A 10 67.51 -27.32 3.38
C SER A 10 66.36 -26.61 4.11
N VAL A 11 66.57 -25.36 4.51
CA VAL A 11 65.47 -24.48 4.94
C VAL A 11 64.81 -23.94 3.68
N ALA A 12 63.66 -24.51 3.32
CA ALA A 12 62.82 -24.00 2.24
C ALA A 12 62.01 -22.82 2.77
N LEU A 13 62.36 -21.61 2.32
CA LEU A 13 61.58 -20.40 2.55
C LEU A 13 60.36 -20.45 1.62
N LEU A 14 59.20 -20.89 2.14
CA LEU A 14 57.93 -20.77 1.42
C LEU A 14 57.49 -19.30 1.48
N VAL A 15 57.70 -18.59 0.37
CA VAL A 15 57.02 -17.32 0.11
C VAL A 15 55.61 -17.66 -0.37
N THR A 16 54.62 -17.52 0.51
CA THR A 16 53.21 -17.56 0.15
C THR A 16 52.87 -16.28 -0.62
N THR A 17 52.89 -16.36 -1.95
CA THR A 17 52.33 -15.33 -2.82
C THR A 17 50.81 -15.39 -2.68
N ALA A 18 50.24 -14.46 -1.92
CA ALA A 18 48.80 -14.24 -1.93
C ALA A 18 48.40 -13.72 -3.31
N ALA A 19 47.81 -14.58 -4.14
CA ALA A 19 47.18 -14.17 -5.38
C ALA A 19 45.93 -13.35 -5.01
N ILE A 20 46.03 -12.02 -5.14
CA ILE A 20 44.87 -11.15 -5.11
C ILE A 20 44.07 -11.46 -6.38
N PHE A 21 43.01 -12.27 -6.24
CA PHE A 21 42.01 -12.41 -7.28
C PHE A 21 41.24 -11.10 -7.35
N THR A 22 41.69 -10.19 -8.22
CA THR A 22 40.84 -9.10 -8.71
C THR A 22 39.81 -9.73 -9.64
N GLY A 23 38.63 -10.06 -9.10
CA GLY A 23 37.48 -10.36 -9.94
C GLY A 23 37.20 -9.18 -10.87
N PRO A 24 36.55 -9.39 -12.03
CA PRO A 24 36.12 -8.29 -12.87
C PRO A 24 35.23 -7.36 -12.03
N ALA A 25 35.62 -6.09 -11.92
CA ALA A 25 34.73 -5.06 -11.40
C ALA A 25 33.54 -4.99 -12.37
N ILE A 26 32.37 -5.47 -11.93
CA ILE A 26 31.12 -5.21 -12.63
C ILE A 26 30.95 -3.70 -12.59
N ALA A 27 31.00 -3.05 -13.76
CA ALA A 27 30.76 -1.63 -13.84
C ALA A 27 29.33 -1.35 -13.36
N ALA A 28 29.15 -0.28 -12.56
CA ALA A 28 27.84 0.15 -12.12
C ALA A 28 26.89 0.30 -13.33
N PRO A 29 25.61 -0.05 -13.20
CA PRO A 29 24.65 0.24 -14.25
C PRO A 29 24.58 1.76 -14.48
N ALA A 30 24.20 2.17 -15.69
CA ALA A 30 23.92 3.58 -15.92
C ALA A 30 22.63 3.96 -15.14
N PRO A 31 22.55 5.16 -14.52
CA PRO A 31 21.34 5.60 -13.83
C PRO A 31 20.08 5.53 -14.72
N LYS A 32 20.23 5.84 -16.00
CA LYS A 32 19.15 5.69 -16.99
C LYS A 32 18.62 4.25 -17.12
N ASP A 33 19.49 3.24 -17.05
CA ASP A 33 19.08 1.84 -17.16
C ASP A 33 18.29 1.42 -15.91
N VAL A 34 18.69 1.92 -14.74
CA VAL A 34 17.97 1.73 -13.47
C VAL A 34 16.58 2.39 -13.51
N LEU A 35 16.49 3.62 -13.99
CA LEU A 35 15.22 4.34 -14.12
C LEU A 35 14.29 3.70 -15.16
N THR A 36 14.86 3.17 -16.24
CA THR A 36 14.08 2.44 -17.25
C THR A 36 13.48 1.18 -16.64
N HIS A 37 14.29 0.39 -15.92
CA HIS A 37 13.81 -0.80 -15.23
C HIS A 37 12.80 -0.47 -14.12
N TYR A 38 13.02 0.60 -13.35
CA TYR A 38 12.07 1.09 -12.35
C TYR A 38 10.69 1.40 -12.96
N ALA A 39 10.66 2.08 -14.12
CA ALA A 39 9.42 2.36 -14.84
C ALA A 39 8.76 1.08 -15.42
N GLU A 40 9.55 0.12 -15.90
CA GLU A 40 9.04 -1.20 -16.34
C GLU A 40 8.37 -1.98 -15.19
N LEU A 41 8.96 -1.94 -13.98
CA LEU A 41 8.35 -2.51 -12.79
C LEU A 41 7.06 -1.80 -12.40
N ALA A 42 7.05 -0.46 -12.43
CA ALA A 42 5.87 0.34 -12.14
C ALA A 42 4.71 -0.07 -13.07
N HIS A 43 4.98 -0.07 -14.37
CA HIS A 43 4.01 -0.48 -15.39
C HIS A 43 3.49 -1.90 -15.16
N ALA A 44 4.37 -2.86 -14.84
CA ALA A 44 3.97 -4.23 -14.57
C ALA A 44 3.09 -4.38 -13.31
N LYS A 45 3.37 -3.60 -12.25
CA LYS A 45 2.56 -3.59 -11.03
C LYS A 45 1.18 -2.98 -11.26
N PHE A 46 1.10 -1.84 -11.96
CA PHE A 46 -0.18 -1.24 -12.34
C PHE A 46 -0.98 -2.12 -13.31
N ASP A 47 -0.33 -2.83 -14.24
CA ASP A 47 -1.00 -3.79 -15.12
C ASP A 47 -1.56 -4.99 -14.33
N ASP A 48 -0.83 -5.47 -13.32
CA ASP A 48 -1.31 -6.51 -12.40
C ASP A 48 -2.47 -6.01 -11.52
N ALA A 49 -2.39 -4.77 -11.01
CA ALA A 49 -3.47 -4.12 -10.27
C ALA A 49 -4.73 -3.99 -11.14
N LEU A 50 -4.59 -3.52 -12.39
CA LEU A 50 -5.69 -3.44 -13.34
C LEU A 50 -6.29 -4.83 -13.64
N SER A 51 -5.45 -5.83 -13.90
CA SER A 51 -5.89 -7.18 -14.21
C SER A 51 -6.71 -7.79 -13.07
N THR A 52 -6.26 -7.60 -11.83
CA THR A 52 -6.95 -8.10 -10.64
C THR A 52 -8.20 -7.27 -10.31
N ALA A 53 -8.21 -5.95 -10.53
CA ALA A 53 -9.41 -5.12 -10.43
C ALA A 53 -10.50 -5.52 -11.45
N LYS A 54 -10.11 -5.90 -12.68
CA LYS A 54 -11.05 -6.47 -13.67
C LYS A 54 -11.64 -7.80 -13.21
N ALA A 55 -10.87 -8.62 -12.49
CA ALA A 55 -11.39 -9.85 -11.90
C ALA A 55 -12.37 -9.57 -10.74
N LEU A 56 -12.09 -8.55 -9.91
CA LEU A 56 -12.99 -8.05 -8.89
C LEU A 56 -14.31 -7.54 -9.49
N ASP A 57 -14.25 -6.71 -10.53
CA ASP A 57 -15.44 -6.19 -11.23
C ASP A 57 -16.33 -7.33 -11.78
N ALA A 58 -15.71 -8.37 -12.35
CA ALA A 58 -16.44 -9.54 -12.82
C ALA A 58 -17.06 -10.38 -11.68
N ALA A 59 -16.40 -10.46 -10.52
CA ALA A 59 -16.96 -11.13 -9.34
C ALA A 59 -18.14 -10.34 -8.74
N ILE A 60 -18.06 -9.01 -8.76
CA ILE A 60 -19.16 -8.11 -8.40
C ILE A 60 -20.35 -8.27 -9.35
N ASP A 61 -20.11 -8.35 -10.66
CA ASP A 61 -21.17 -8.65 -11.63
C ASP A 61 -21.89 -9.98 -11.31
N ALA A 62 -21.12 -11.00 -10.91
CA ALA A 62 -21.68 -12.29 -10.53
C ALA A 62 -22.52 -12.21 -9.23
N LEU A 63 -22.06 -11.44 -8.22
CA LEU A 63 -22.81 -11.15 -7.01
C LEU A 63 -24.13 -10.44 -7.31
N ILE A 64 -24.11 -9.38 -8.10
CA ILE A 64 -25.30 -8.60 -8.45
C ILE A 64 -26.29 -9.44 -9.27
N ALA A 65 -25.79 -10.23 -10.24
CA ALA A 65 -26.65 -11.05 -11.09
C ALA A 65 -27.28 -12.24 -10.34
N LYS A 66 -26.57 -12.81 -9.36
CA LYS A 66 -27.03 -13.95 -8.56
C LYS A 66 -26.54 -13.82 -7.11
N PRO A 67 -27.23 -13.03 -6.28
CA PRO A 67 -26.86 -12.85 -4.88
C PRO A 67 -26.94 -14.16 -4.12
N SER A 68 -25.82 -14.60 -3.54
CA SER A 68 -25.73 -15.72 -2.62
C SER A 68 -24.48 -15.60 -1.74
N GLU A 69 -24.39 -16.41 -0.69
CA GLU A 69 -23.17 -16.51 0.13
C GLU A 69 -21.94 -16.82 -0.74
N GLU A 70 -22.08 -17.71 -1.73
CA GLU A 70 -20.98 -18.09 -2.60
C GLU A 70 -20.51 -16.94 -3.50
N THR A 71 -21.42 -16.13 -4.03
CA THR A 71 -21.03 -15.00 -4.91
C THR A 71 -20.50 -13.82 -4.11
N LEU A 72 -21.02 -13.57 -2.91
CA LEU A 72 -20.47 -12.55 -2.00
C LEU A 72 -19.06 -12.93 -1.55
N LYS A 73 -18.85 -14.18 -1.14
CA LYS A 73 -17.52 -14.71 -0.79
C LYS A 73 -16.53 -14.58 -1.96
N ALA A 74 -16.96 -14.89 -3.18
CA ALA A 74 -16.11 -14.74 -4.36
C ALA A 74 -15.72 -13.28 -4.64
N ALA A 75 -16.64 -12.32 -4.46
CA ALA A 75 -16.34 -10.90 -4.58
C ALA A 75 -15.35 -10.42 -3.52
N ARG A 76 -15.53 -10.83 -2.25
CA ARG A 76 -14.60 -10.55 -1.16
C ARG A 76 -13.20 -11.12 -1.42
N GLU A 77 -13.11 -12.37 -1.86
CA GLU A 77 -11.82 -12.99 -2.23
C GLU A 77 -11.13 -12.27 -3.39
N ALA A 78 -11.90 -11.82 -4.39
CA ALA A 78 -11.38 -11.05 -5.51
C ALA A 78 -10.90 -9.66 -5.07
N TRP A 79 -11.56 -9.03 -4.09
CA TRP A 79 -11.14 -7.74 -3.54
C TRP A 79 -9.79 -7.86 -2.83
N ILE A 80 -9.65 -8.85 -1.95
CA ILE A 80 -8.38 -9.15 -1.26
C ILE A 80 -7.26 -9.39 -2.28
N ALA A 81 -7.53 -10.17 -3.34
CA ALA A 81 -6.56 -10.44 -4.39
C ALA A 81 -6.18 -9.18 -5.19
N ALA A 82 -7.12 -8.25 -5.40
CA ALA A 82 -6.89 -7.00 -6.12
C ALA A 82 -6.12 -5.95 -5.31
N ARG A 83 -6.17 -6.02 -3.97
CA ARG A 83 -5.34 -5.15 -3.11
C ARG A 83 -3.85 -5.44 -3.19
N VAL A 84 -3.47 -6.72 -3.33
CA VAL A 84 -2.06 -7.16 -3.28
C VAL A 84 -1.13 -6.42 -4.26
N PRO A 85 -1.36 -6.45 -5.59
CA PRO A 85 -0.49 -5.76 -6.53
C PRO A 85 -0.57 -4.24 -6.41
N TYR A 86 -1.75 -3.69 -6.10
CA TYR A 86 -1.94 -2.24 -5.91
C TYR A 86 -1.12 -1.70 -4.75
N GLN A 87 -1.15 -2.37 -3.59
CA GLN A 87 -0.39 -1.97 -2.40
C GLN A 87 1.13 -1.90 -2.68
N GLN A 88 1.64 -2.76 -3.56
CA GLN A 88 3.05 -2.68 -3.98
C GLN A 88 3.38 -1.49 -4.90
N THR A 89 2.37 -0.72 -5.34
CA THR A 89 2.51 0.50 -6.16
C THR A 89 2.56 1.79 -5.34
N GLU A 90 2.24 1.78 -4.06
CA GLU A 90 2.16 3.02 -3.27
C GLU A 90 3.52 3.75 -3.18
N VAL A 91 4.62 2.99 -3.25
CA VAL A 91 5.99 3.55 -3.29
C VAL A 91 6.23 4.50 -4.46
N TYR A 92 5.41 4.44 -5.53
CA TYR A 92 5.55 5.31 -6.70
C TYR A 92 4.85 6.67 -6.52
N ARG A 93 3.99 6.84 -5.50
CA ARG A 93 3.18 8.04 -5.25
C ARG A 93 4.05 9.27 -4.97
N PHE A 94 4.75 9.29 -3.85
CA PHE A 94 5.45 10.46 -3.33
C PHE A 94 6.61 10.96 -4.21
N GLY A 95 7.14 10.11 -5.08
CA GLY A 95 8.18 10.45 -6.04
C GLY A 95 7.67 10.93 -7.40
N ASN A 96 6.38 10.75 -7.69
CA ASN A 96 5.81 11.02 -9.00
C ASN A 96 4.49 11.79 -8.88
N PRO A 97 4.46 13.09 -9.24
CA PRO A 97 3.27 13.93 -9.04
C PRO A 97 2.05 13.42 -9.82
N ILE A 98 2.24 12.70 -10.92
CA ILE A 98 1.11 12.13 -11.68
C ILE A 98 0.43 11.01 -10.90
N VAL A 99 1.20 10.23 -10.13
CA VAL A 99 0.65 9.16 -9.28
C VAL A 99 0.05 9.79 -8.02
N ASP A 100 0.71 10.78 -7.42
CA ASP A 100 0.22 11.50 -6.24
C ASP A 100 -1.13 12.19 -6.49
N ASP A 101 -1.26 12.94 -7.58
CA ASP A 101 -2.51 13.61 -7.96
C ASP A 101 -3.65 12.61 -8.29
N TRP A 102 -3.32 11.36 -8.60
CA TRP A 102 -4.28 10.31 -8.99
C TRP A 102 -4.72 9.43 -7.81
N GLU A 103 -3.87 9.25 -6.80
CA GLU A 103 -4.00 8.18 -5.80
C GLU A 103 -5.25 8.29 -4.93
N GLY A 104 -5.69 9.52 -4.60
CA GLY A 104 -6.91 9.76 -3.83
C GLY A 104 -8.15 9.11 -4.45
N LYS A 105 -8.21 9.00 -5.78
CA LYS A 105 -9.35 8.39 -6.50
C LYS A 105 -9.52 6.90 -6.16
N VAL A 106 -8.43 6.20 -5.86
CA VAL A 106 -8.42 4.73 -5.74
C VAL A 106 -8.23 4.22 -4.32
N ASN A 107 -7.65 5.00 -3.42
CA ASN A 107 -7.20 4.50 -2.11
C ASN A 107 -7.21 5.55 -1.00
N ALA A 108 -7.98 6.63 -1.17
CA ALA A 108 -8.21 7.60 -0.10
C ALA A 108 -8.81 6.94 1.15
N TRP A 109 -8.32 7.38 2.31
CA TRP A 109 -8.72 6.96 3.65
C TRP A 109 -8.45 8.13 4.61
N PRO A 110 -9.28 8.38 5.67
CA PRO A 110 -10.43 7.62 6.16
C PRO A 110 -11.70 7.77 5.33
N LEU A 111 -12.69 6.87 5.51
CA LEU A 111 -13.98 6.87 4.80
C LEU A 111 -15.15 7.03 5.79
N ASP A 112 -15.99 8.05 5.59
CA ASP A 112 -17.24 8.22 6.32
C ASP A 112 -18.33 7.28 5.77
N GLU A 113 -18.56 6.13 6.42
CA GLU A 113 -19.47 5.08 5.93
C GLU A 113 -20.91 5.58 5.71
N GLY A 114 -21.34 6.49 6.60
CA GLY A 114 -22.68 7.07 6.59
C GLY A 114 -22.93 7.99 5.39
N LEU A 115 -21.90 8.39 4.64
CA LEU A 115 -22.06 9.00 3.32
C LEU A 115 -22.71 8.02 2.34
N ILE A 116 -22.20 6.78 2.32
CA ILE A 116 -22.49 5.78 1.30
C ILE A 116 -23.80 5.03 1.59
N ASP A 117 -23.89 4.37 2.75
CA ASP A 117 -25.00 3.45 3.07
C ASP A 117 -25.47 3.60 4.52
N TYR A 118 -26.32 2.67 4.97
CA TYR A 118 -26.72 2.58 6.36
C TYR A 118 -25.53 2.24 7.27
N VAL A 119 -25.61 2.77 8.48
CA VAL A 119 -24.67 2.55 9.58
C VAL A 119 -25.45 2.18 10.85
N ASP A 120 -24.78 1.56 11.82
CA ASP A 120 -25.33 1.29 13.14
C ASP A 120 -25.68 2.59 13.87
N ALA A 121 -26.66 2.53 14.77
CA ALA A 121 -27.07 3.68 15.55
C ALA A 121 -25.96 4.26 16.45
N ALA A 122 -24.94 3.46 16.78
CA ALA A 122 -23.77 3.90 17.54
C ALA A 122 -22.83 4.82 16.76
N TYR A 123 -22.88 4.83 15.42
CA TYR A 123 -22.04 5.70 14.57
C TYR A 123 -22.26 7.18 14.88
N GLY A 124 -23.49 7.55 15.22
CA GLY A 124 -23.88 8.94 15.45
C GLY A 124 -24.86 9.43 14.39
N THR A 125 -25.29 10.68 14.53
CA THR A 125 -26.33 11.27 13.66
C THR A 125 -25.91 12.57 12.99
N GLU A 126 -24.79 13.16 13.39
CA GLU A 126 -24.24 14.39 12.85
C GLU A 126 -22.75 14.51 13.17
N SER A 127 -22.03 15.27 12.34
CA SER A 127 -20.64 15.69 12.56
C SER A 127 -20.55 17.18 12.33
N ASP A 128 -19.88 17.91 13.24
CA ASP A 128 -19.70 19.37 13.14
C ASP A 128 -18.92 19.78 11.89
N GLY A 129 -18.06 18.90 11.37
CA GLY A 129 -17.22 19.13 10.20
C GLY A 129 -17.76 18.53 8.90
N ASN A 130 -18.71 17.59 8.97
CA ASN A 130 -19.21 16.90 7.79
C ASN A 130 -20.75 16.89 7.72
N SER A 131 -21.31 17.74 6.85
CA SER A 131 -22.76 17.79 6.60
C SER A 131 -23.33 16.54 5.91
N LEU A 132 -22.46 15.69 5.36
CA LEU A 132 -22.81 14.45 4.65
C LEU A 132 -22.59 13.19 5.50
N TYR A 133 -22.20 13.34 6.77
CA TYR A 133 -21.82 12.25 7.68
C TYR A 133 -22.81 11.08 7.75
N VAL A 134 -24.11 11.35 7.60
CA VAL A 134 -25.17 10.33 7.54
C VAL A 134 -26.08 10.50 6.31
N ALA A 135 -25.52 11.00 5.20
CA ALA A 135 -26.26 11.28 3.99
C ALA A 135 -26.93 10.04 3.38
N ASN A 136 -26.29 8.88 3.51
CA ASN A 136 -26.73 7.59 2.99
C ASN A 136 -27.28 7.73 1.57
N VAL A 137 -26.39 8.02 0.63
CA VAL A 137 -26.76 8.31 -0.77
C VAL A 137 -27.48 7.12 -1.41
N ILE A 138 -27.23 5.89 -0.95
CA ILE A 138 -27.96 4.69 -1.38
C ILE A 138 -29.45 4.78 -1.01
N ALA A 139 -29.81 5.27 0.17
CA ALA A 139 -31.21 5.42 0.58
C ALA A 139 -31.87 6.73 0.09
N ASN A 140 -31.07 7.75 -0.23
CA ASN A 140 -31.56 9.10 -0.50
C ASN A 140 -31.26 9.52 -1.96
N PRO A 141 -32.25 9.48 -2.88
CA PRO A 141 -32.05 9.91 -4.27
C PRO A 141 -31.89 11.44 -4.43
N LYS A 142 -31.96 12.18 -3.31
CA LYS A 142 -31.71 13.61 -3.24
C LYS A 142 -30.95 13.89 -1.96
N ILE A 143 -29.77 14.47 -2.11
CA ILE A 143 -28.91 14.86 -0.98
C ILE A 143 -28.66 16.37 -1.05
N LYS A 144 -28.04 16.93 -0.01
CA LYS A 144 -27.61 18.33 -0.01
C LYS A 144 -26.10 18.41 0.14
N ILE A 145 -25.43 19.02 -0.83
CA ILE A 145 -23.99 19.30 -0.78
C ILE A 145 -23.84 20.81 -0.75
N ASN A 146 -23.16 21.36 0.25
CA ASN A 146 -22.95 22.80 0.42
C ASN A 146 -24.24 23.65 0.37
N GLY A 147 -25.36 23.07 0.84
CA GLY A 147 -26.67 23.71 0.87
C GLY A 147 -27.47 23.63 -0.44
N GLU A 148 -26.90 23.09 -1.52
CA GLU A 148 -27.57 22.88 -2.79
C GLU A 148 -28.17 21.47 -2.88
N GLU A 149 -29.35 21.33 -3.50
CA GLU A 149 -29.97 20.02 -3.73
C GLU A 149 -29.28 19.34 -4.91
N VAL A 150 -28.76 18.13 -4.67
CA VAL A 150 -28.09 17.29 -5.65
C VAL A 150 -28.95 16.06 -5.94
N ASP A 151 -29.13 15.75 -7.22
CA ASP A 151 -29.85 14.57 -7.68
C ASP A 151 -28.92 13.35 -7.67
N ALA A 152 -29.22 12.40 -6.78
CA ALA A 152 -28.51 11.13 -6.64
C ALA A 152 -29.37 9.95 -7.13
N SER A 153 -30.40 10.21 -7.93
CA SER A 153 -31.32 9.16 -8.41
C SER A 153 -30.61 8.12 -9.28
N GLU A 154 -29.57 8.52 -10.02
CA GLU A 154 -28.67 7.62 -10.76
C GLU A 154 -27.28 7.64 -10.12
N ILE A 155 -26.79 6.47 -9.69
CA ILE A 155 -25.45 6.31 -9.13
C ILE A 155 -24.55 5.77 -10.25
N THR A 156 -23.74 6.66 -10.83
CA THR A 156 -22.84 6.36 -11.97
C THR A 156 -21.38 6.60 -11.56
N PRO A 157 -20.39 6.05 -12.29
CA PRO A 157 -18.98 6.36 -12.05
C PRO A 157 -18.69 7.87 -11.99
N GLU A 158 -19.25 8.63 -12.94
CA GLU A 158 -19.12 10.09 -12.99
C GLU A 158 -19.71 10.77 -11.74
N PHE A 159 -20.89 10.33 -11.28
CA PHE A 159 -21.49 10.88 -10.06
C PHE A 159 -20.61 10.62 -8.82
N LEU A 160 -20.04 9.42 -8.71
CA LEU A 160 -19.15 9.10 -7.60
C LEU A 160 -17.88 9.95 -7.65
N ALA A 161 -17.20 10.01 -8.79
CA ALA A 161 -15.94 10.73 -8.96
C ALA A 161 -16.07 12.25 -8.85
N GLU A 162 -17.04 12.84 -9.55
CA GLU A 162 -17.07 14.29 -9.78
C GLU A 162 -18.04 15.03 -8.84
N THR A 163 -18.89 14.29 -8.11
CA THR A 163 -19.92 14.90 -7.24
C THR A 163 -19.83 14.44 -5.79
N LEU A 164 -19.57 13.16 -5.54
CA LEU A 164 -19.66 12.59 -4.19
C LEU A 164 -18.31 12.48 -3.49
N HIS A 165 -17.25 12.13 -4.21
CA HIS A 165 -15.91 12.02 -3.64
C HIS A 165 -15.41 13.39 -3.17
N GLU A 166 -14.93 13.43 -1.92
CA GLU A 166 -14.48 14.64 -1.22
C GLU A 166 -15.51 15.77 -1.19
N ALA A 167 -16.80 15.42 -1.33
CA ALA A 167 -17.88 16.38 -1.40
C ALA A 167 -17.90 17.30 -0.16
N GLY A 168 -18.06 18.60 -0.39
CA GLY A 168 -17.99 19.58 0.69
C GLY A 168 -16.58 19.91 1.15
N GLU A 169 -15.54 19.54 0.39
CA GLU A 169 -14.13 19.72 0.75
C GLU A 169 -13.78 18.97 2.05
N VAL A 170 -14.40 17.79 2.24
CA VAL A 170 -14.18 16.92 3.39
C VAL A 170 -13.49 15.65 2.89
N GLU A 171 -12.24 15.45 3.29
CA GLU A 171 -11.39 14.31 2.87
C GLU A 171 -12.05 12.96 3.20
N ALA A 172 -12.71 12.87 4.37
CA ALA A 172 -13.41 11.65 4.79
C ALA A 172 -14.62 11.29 3.92
N ASN A 173 -15.10 12.17 3.03
CA ASN A 173 -16.16 11.83 2.06
C ASN A 173 -15.61 11.00 0.89
N VAL A 174 -14.97 9.87 1.20
CA VAL A 174 -14.44 8.91 0.23
C VAL A 174 -15.60 8.13 -0.38
N ALA A 175 -15.78 8.27 -1.69
CA ALA A 175 -16.91 7.69 -2.42
C ALA A 175 -16.48 6.64 -3.47
N THR A 176 -15.18 6.51 -3.71
CA THR A 176 -14.59 5.75 -4.82
C THR A 176 -13.51 4.79 -4.31
N GLY A 177 -12.86 4.09 -5.23
CA GLY A 177 -11.69 3.28 -4.91
C GLY A 177 -11.96 2.00 -4.12
N TYR A 178 -10.88 1.43 -3.60
CA TYR A 178 -10.88 0.14 -2.91
C TYR A 178 -11.75 0.16 -1.65
N HIS A 179 -11.68 1.21 -0.84
CA HIS A 179 -12.38 1.32 0.44
C HIS A 179 -13.89 1.45 0.30
N ALA A 180 -14.38 2.20 -0.71
CA ALA A 180 -15.81 2.23 -0.98
C ALA A 180 -16.35 0.84 -1.40
N ILE A 181 -15.59 0.10 -2.20
CA ILE A 181 -15.95 -1.28 -2.57
C ILE A 181 -15.87 -2.20 -1.35
N GLU A 182 -14.87 -2.03 -0.50
CA GLU A 182 -14.68 -2.78 0.74
C GLU A 182 -15.87 -2.60 1.69
N PHE A 183 -16.22 -1.35 2.01
CA PHE A 183 -17.38 -1.03 2.84
C PHE A 183 -18.68 -1.59 2.26
N LEU A 184 -18.82 -1.58 0.93
CA LEU A 184 -19.97 -2.19 0.30
C LEU A 184 -19.94 -3.72 0.44
N LEU A 185 -18.80 -4.39 0.34
CA LEU A 185 -18.73 -5.85 0.45
C LEU A 185 -18.79 -6.37 1.89
N TRP A 186 -18.28 -5.62 2.88
CA TRP A 186 -18.22 -6.02 4.29
C TRP A 186 -19.19 -5.26 5.20
N GLY A 187 -19.59 -4.03 4.87
CA GLY A 187 -20.30 -3.14 5.79
C GLY A 187 -19.37 -2.63 6.90
N GLN A 188 -19.95 -1.96 7.90
CA GLN A 188 -19.17 -1.55 9.07
C GLN A 188 -18.60 -2.77 9.80
N ASP A 189 -17.39 -2.61 10.31
CA ASP A 189 -16.91 -3.45 11.38
C ASP A 189 -17.42 -2.88 12.72
N LEU A 190 -18.18 -3.68 13.46
CA LEU A 190 -18.77 -3.29 14.74
C LEU A 190 -18.13 -4.01 15.92
N ASN A 191 -17.00 -4.69 15.69
CA ASN A 191 -16.32 -5.48 16.70
C ASN A 191 -15.32 -4.66 17.51
N GLY A 192 -15.03 -3.42 17.09
CA GLY A 192 -14.04 -2.56 17.73
C GLY A 192 -12.68 -3.25 17.69
N THR A 193 -12.09 -3.49 18.86
CA THR A 193 -10.83 -4.26 18.98
C THR A 193 -11.09 -5.72 19.39
N GLY A 194 -12.32 -6.20 19.20
CA GLY A 194 -12.73 -7.59 19.39
C GLY A 194 -12.71 -8.36 18.06
N PRO A 195 -12.79 -9.70 18.08
CA PRO A 195 -12.57 -10.49 16.87
C PRO A 195 -13.69 -10.36 15.82
N GLY A 196 -13.28 -9.98 14.62
CA GLY A 196 -13.91 -10.32 13.34
C GLY A 196 -14.29 -9.10 12.51
N ALA A 197 -14.18 -9.25 11.19
CA ALA A 197 -14.53 -8.22 10.21
C ALA A 197 -16.03 -7.84 10.14
N GLY A 198 -16.30 -6.81 9.32
CA GLY A 198 -17.63 -6.46 8.86
C GLY A 198 -18.38 -7.64 8.22
N ASN A 199 -19.68 -7.73 8.47
CA ASN A 199 -20.49 -8.88 8.08
C ASN A 199 -21.79 -8.54 7.35
N ARG A 200 -21.71 -7.71 6.30
CA ARG A 200 -22.83 -7.44 5.40
C ARG A 200 -23.35 -8.74 4.78
N PRO A 201 -24.67 -8.99 4.79
CA PRO A 201 -25.23 -10.19 4.19
C PRO A 201 -25.40 -10.04 2.66
N TYR A 202 -25.31 -11.14 1.91
CA TYR A 202 -25.53 -11.10 0.45
C TYR A 202 -26.95 -10.62 0.06
N THR A 203 -27.91 -10.73 0.98
CA THR A 203 -29.29 -10.27 0.79
C THR A 203 -29.40 -8.76 0.63
N ASP A 204 -28.34 -8.00 0.91
CA ASP A 204 -28.23 -6.58 0.57
C ASP A 204 -28.06 -6.31 -0.93
N TYR A 205 -27.83 -7.36 -1.71
CA TYR A 205 -27.82 -7.33 -3.18
C TYR A 205 -28.98 -8.11 -3.78
N ASP A 206 -29.79 -8.80 -2.96
CA ASP A 206 -30.98 -9.54 -3.40
C ASP A 206 -32.20 -8.63 -3.46
N THR A 207 -32.51 -8.12 -4.66
CA THR A 207 -33.69 -7.28 -4.89
C THR A 207 -35.03 -7.99 -4.59
N ALA A 208 -35.07 -9.34 -4.57
CA ALA A 208 -36.27 -10.09 -4.24
C ALA A 208 -36.42 -10.33 -2.73
N ASN A 209 -35.32 -10.40 -1.97
CA ASN A 209 -35.29 -10.67 -0.52
C ASN A 209 -34.46 -9.63 0.25
N CYS A 210 -34.61 -8.36 -0.13
CA CYS A 210 -33.77 -7.27 0.33
C CYS A 210 -33.88 -7.04 1.85
N THR A 211 -32.77 -7.19 2.59
CA THR A 211 -32.76 -7.13 4.06
C THR A 211 -32.74 -5.69 4.60
N ASN A 212 -31.95 -4.81 3.98
CA ASN A 212 -31.77 -3.42 4.44
C ASN A 212 -32.36 -2.36 3.49
N GLY A 213 -33.29 -2.73 2.61
CA GLY A 213 -33.82 -1.82 1.58
C GLY A 213 -32.77 -1.38 0.55
N ASN A 214 -33.22 -0.69 -0.50
CA ASN A 214 -32.37 -0.06 -1.52
C ASN A 214 -31.33 -0.98 -2.19
N CYS A 215 -31.56 -2.31 -2.22
CA CYS A 215 -30.59 -3.29 -2.73
C CYS A 215 -30.24 -3.07 -4.20
N ASP A 216 -31.19 -2.56 -5.00
CA ASP A 216 -30.96 -2.15 -6.38
C ASP A 216 -29.98 -0.97 -6.47
N ARG A 217 -30.14 0.05 -5.62
CA ARG A 217 -29.23 1.21 -5.56
C ARG A 217 -27.86 0.85 -4.99
N ARG A 218 -27.80 -0.04 -4.00
CA ARG A 218 -26.53 -0.56 -3.46
C ARG A 218 -25.77 -1.37 -4.50
N ALA A 219 -26.46 -2.21 -5.27
CA ALA A 219 -25.86 -2.90 -6.41
C ALA A 219 -25.36 -1.92 -7.49
N ALA A 220 -26.12 -0.85 -7.76
CA ALA A 220 -25.70 0.21 -8.68
C ALA A 220 -24.44 0.94 -8.18
N TYR A 221 -24.36 1.29 -6.90
CA TYR A 221 -23.17 1.89 -6.29
C TYR A 221 -21.98 0.94 -6.42
N LEU A 222 -22.11 -0.31 -5.93
CA LEU A 222 -21.03 -1.28 -5.97
C LEU A 222 -20.48 -1.46 -7.39
N LYS A 223 -21.37 -1.53 -8.38
CA LYS A 223 -20.96 -1.62 -9.79
C LYS A 223 -20.29 -0.34 -10.31
N ALA A 224 -20.80 0.83 -9.95
CA ALA A 224 -20.22 2.10 -10.34
C ALA A 224 -18.80 2.26 -9.77
N ALA A 225 -18.61 1.95 -8.49
CA ALA A 225 -17.32 2.01 -7.82
C ALA A 225 -16.30 1.02 -8.43
N SER A 226 -16.69 -0.23 -8.69
CA SER A 226 -15.79 -1.22 -9.32
C SER A 226 -15.43 -0.86 -10.76
N THR A 227 -16.39 -0.31 -11.51
CA THR A 227 -16.15 0.18 -12.87
C THR A 227 -15.17 1.35 -12.86
N LEU A 228 -15.33 2.29 -11.93
CA LEU A 228 -14.45 3.45 -11.79
C LEU A 228 -13.03 3.04 -11.41
N LEU A 229 -12.86 2.14 -10.43
CA LEU A 229 -11.55 1.61 -10.07
C LEU A 229 -10.79 1.00 -11.26
N VAL A 230 -11.50 0.29 -12.15
CA VAL A 230 -10.90 -0.23 -13.39
C VAL A 230 -10.46 0.90 -14.32
N GLN A 231 -11.27 1.95 -14.49
CA GLN A 231 -10.94 3.11 -15.33
C GLN A 231 -9.72 3.87 -14.79
N ASP A 232 -9.68 4.10 -13.48
CA ASP A 232 -8.56 4.79 -12.83
C ASP A 232 -7.26 3.99 -12.97
N LEU A 233 -7.30 2.66 -12.81
CA LEU A 233 -6.12 1.81 -13.01
C LEU A 233 -5.70 1.73 -14.48
N GLU A 234 -6.63 1.84 -15.44
CA GLU A 234 -6.28 1.98 -16.87
C GLU A 234 -5.49 3.26 -17.13
N GLU A 235 -5.82 4.36 -16.46
CA GLU A 235 -5.06 5.62 -16.53
C GLU A 235 -3.60 5.40 -16.11
N MET A 236 -3.35 4.73 -14.98
CA MET A 236 -1.97 4.49 -14.51
C MET A 236 -1.19 3.50 -15.37
N VAL A 237 -1.84 2.50 -15.95
CA VAL A 237 -1.19 1.64 -16.96
C VAL A 237 -0.73 2.45 -18.16
N VAL A 238 -1.56 3.40 -18.63
CA VAL A 238 -1.18 4.31 -19.73
C VAL A 238 -0.07 5.26 -19.31
N ALA A 239 -0.14 5.83 -18.10
CA ALA A 239 0.85 6.77 -17.58
C ALA A 239 2.24 6.14 -17.42
N TRP A 240 2.30 4.87 -17.04
CA TRP A 240 3.55 4.11 -16.88
C TRP A 240 3.98 3.30 -18.11
N ALA A 241 3.20 3.31 -19.19
CA ALA A 241 3.66 2.75 -20.47
C ALA A 241 5.01 3.36 -20.90
N PRO A 242 5.78 2.73 -21.82
CA PRO A 242 7.12 3.23 -22.21
C PRO A 242 7.15 4.69 -22.70
N GLU A 243 6.04 5.16 -23.27
CA GLU A 243 5.87 6.54 -23.74
C GLU A 243 4.89 7.36 -22.88
N GLY A 244 4.45 6.81 -21.75
CA GLY A 244 3.55 7.45 -20.81
C GLY A 244 4.23 8.59 -20.05
N GLU A 245 3.41 9.47 -19.51
CA GLU A 245 3.86 10.69 -18.83
C GLU A 245 4.61 10.42 -17.52
N ALA A 246 4.17 9.42 -16.73
CA ALA A 246 4.85 9.04 -15.49
C ALA A 246 6.25 8.48 -15.78
N THR A 247 6.37 7.62 -16.80
CA THR A 247 7.67 7.11 -17.29
C THR A 247 8.57 8.24 -17.80
N LYS A 248 8.02 9.18 -18.58
CA LYS A 248 8.78 10.33 -19.08
C LYS A 248 9.24 11.25 -17.95
N ALA A 249 8.42 11.44 -16.91
CA ALA A 249 8.76 12.27 -15.77
C ALA A 249 10.01 11.75 -15.04
N VAL A 250 10.08 10.45 -14.76
CA VAL A 250 11.25 9.85 -14.07
C VAL A 250 12.49 9.75 -14.97
N LEU A 251 12.33 9.64 -16.29
CA LEU A 251 13.45 9.54 -17.24
C LEU A 251 13.99 10.91 -17.72
N ALA A 252 13.28 12.01 -17.44
CA ALA A 252 13.62 13.34 -17.96
C ALA A 252 14.97 13.86 -17.45
N ASP A 253 15.31 13.56 -16.20
CA ASP A 253 16.54 13.94 -15.53
C ASP A 253 16.98 12.80 -14.61
N GLU A 254 18.16 12.25 -14.85
CA GLU A 254 18.63 11.06 -14.14
C GLU A 254 18.78 11.28 -12.63
N GLN A 255 19.21 12.48 -12.19
CA GLN A 255 19.34 12.77 -10.76
C GLN A 255 17.95 12.90 -10.13
N LYS A 256 17.04 13.63 -10.77
CA LYS A 256 15.66 13.78 -10.26
C LYS A 256 14.90 12.47 -10.26
N GLY A 257 15.11 11.61 -11.25
CA GLY A 257 14.51 10.28 -11.30
C GLY A 257 14.98 9.40 -10.13
N ILE A 258 16.28 9.40 -9.82
CA ILE A 258 16.78 8.65 -8.66
C ILE A 258 16.27 9.27 -7.35
N SER A 259 16.21 10.60 -7.27
CA SER A 259 15.57 11.29 -6.15
C SER A 259 14.12 10.87 -5.97
N ALA A 260 13.35 10.74 -7.05
CA ALA A 260 11.95 10.29 -7.01
C ALA A 260 11.81 8.89 -6.41
N ILE A 261 12.68 7.92 -6.77
CA ILE A 261 12.67 6.59 -6.16
C ILE A 261 12.88 6.69 -4.64
N LEU A 262 13.87 7.48 -4.21
CA LEU A 262 14.24 7.63 -2.80
C LEU A 262 13.20 8.41 -1.99
N THR A 263 12.54 9.41 -2.61
CA THR A 263 11.38 10.11 -2.02
C THR A 263 10.24 9.12 -1.82
N GLY A 264 9.88 8.36 -2.86
CA GLY A 264 8.85 7.32 -2.78
C GLY A 264 9.10 6.32 -1.66
N MET A 265 10.31 5.77 -1.59
CA MET A 265 10.70 4.85 -0.52
C MET A 265 10.66 5.50 0.86
N GLY A 266 11.21 6.70 1.01
CA GLY A 266 11.36 7.36 2.31
C GLY A 266 10.05 7.89 2.88
N SER A 267 9.23 8.57 2.06
CA SER A 267 7.93 9.10 2.46
C SER A 267 6.95 7.99 2.79
N LEU A 268 6.85 6.95 1.93
CA LEU A 268 6.00 5.79 2.24
C LEU A 268 6.46 5.08 3.51
N SER A 269 7.78 4.93 3.73
CA SER A 269 8.28 4.28 4.94
C SER A 269 7.93 5.05 6.21
N TYR A 270 8.18 6.37 6.22
CA TYR A 270 8.19 7.16 7.45
C TYR A 270 6.87 7.87 7.71
N GLY A 271 6.54 8.88 6.91
CA GLY A 271 5.36 9.69 7.11
C GLY A 271 4.09 8.85 7.01
N GLU A 272 3.93 8.17 5.88
CA GLU A 272 2.69 7.48 5.56
C GLU A 272 2.53 6.16 6.35
N LEU A 273 3.36 5.15 6.08
CA LEU A 273 3.11 3.81 6.61
C LEU A 273 3.44 3.72 8.10
N ALA A 274 4.66 4.13 8.51
CA ALA A 274 5.02 4.04 9.93
C ALA A 274 4.20 5.01 10.78
N GLY A 275 4.01 6.24 10.30
CA GLY A 275 3.33 7.30 11.03
C GLY A 275 1.82 7.17 10.97
N GLU A 276 1.24 7.69 9.89
CA GLU A 276 -0.21 7.86 9.75
C GLU A 276 -0.95 6.52 9.82
N ARG A 277 -0.50 5.49 9.10
CA ARG A 277 -1.27 4.23 8.97
C ARG A 277 -1.04 3.20 10.09
N MET A 278 0.07 3.30 10.83
CA MET A 278 0.41 2.30 11.84
C MET A 278 0.57 2.89 13.24
N LYS A 279 1.36 3.95 13.40
CA LYS A 279 1.66 4.49 14.73
C LYS A 279 0.45 5.16 15.35
N LEU A 280 -0.36 5.85 14.55
CA LEU A 280 -1.56 6.53 15.00
C LEU A 280 -2.55 5.58 15.69
N GLY A 281 -2.94 4.49 15.04
CA GLY A 281 -3.83 3.48 15.62
C GLY A 281 -3.27 2.83 16.89
N VAL A 282 -1.95 2.60 16.98
CA VAL A 282 -1.29 2.11 18.21
C VAL A 282 -1.33 3.14 19.35
N LEU A 283 -1.23 4.43 19.05
CA LEU A 283 -1.26 5.51 20.05
C LEU A 283 -2.68 5.75 20.58
N LEU A 284 -3.66 5.74 19.69
CA LEU A 284 -5.07 5.99 20.01
C LEU A 284 -5.80 4.75 20.50
N HIS A 285 -5.27 3.56 20.20
CA HIS A 285 -5.97 2.27 20.36
C HIS A 285 -7.32 2.26 19.64
N ASP A 286 -7.37 2.95 18.49
CA ASP A 286 -8.59 3.17 17.71
C ASP A 286 -8.55 2.33 16.43
N PRO A 287 -9.48 1.37 16.26
CA PRO A 287 -9.58 0.56 15.04
C PRO A 287 -10.04 1.36 13.81
N GLU A 288 -10.61 2.56 13.96
CA GLU A 288 -10.98 3.40 12.82
C GLU A 288 -9.74 3.98 12.10
N GLU A 289 -8.57 3.94 12.74
CA GLU A 289 -7.29 4.33 12.14
C GLU A 289 -6.68 3.22 11.26
N GLU A 290 -7.40 2.12 11.06
CA GLU A 290 -6.95 1.03 10.20
C GLU A 290 -7.30 1.26 8.73
N HIS A 291 -6.31 1.04 7.86
CA HIS A 291 -6.45 1.31 6.43
C HIS A 291 -7.51 0.44 5.73
N ASP A 292 -7.58 -0.87 6.03
CA ASP A 292 -8.59 -1.79 5.46
C ASP A 292 -9.47 -2.36 6.60
N CYS A 293 -10.05 -1.46 7.41
CA CYS A 293 -10.71 -1.82 8.67
C CYS A 293 -11.89 -2.78 8.47
N PHE A 294 -12.70 -2.60 7.42
CA PHE A 294 -13.92 -3.37 7.22
C PHE A 294 -13.67 -4.86 6.95
N SER A 295 -12.51 -5.20 6.39
CA SER A 295 -12.21 -6.55 5.88
C SER A 295 -11.18 -7.34 6.71
N ASP A 296 -10.67 -6.78 7.82
CA ASP A 296 -9.53 -7.31 8.59
C ASP A 296 -8.24 -7.47 7.74
N ASN A 297 -8.09 -6.71 6.65
CA ASN A 297 -7.00 -6.90 5.67
C ASN A 297 -5.78 -5.99 5.89
N THR A 298 -5.83 -5.07 6.86
CA THR A 298 -4.80 -4.03 7.13
C THR A 298 -3.37 -4.60 7.18
N HIS A 299 -3.19 -5.74 7.88
CA HIS A 299 -1.90 -6.43 7.98
C HIS A 299 -1.28 -6.82 6.61
N ALA A 300 -2.13 -7.18 5.64
CA ALA A 300 -1.70 -7.59 4.31
C ALA A 300 -1.35 -6.39 3.45
N SER A 301 -2.08 -5.28 3.59
CA SER A 301 -1.77 -4.02 2.90
C SER A 301 -0.42 -3.47 3.35
N HIS A 302 -0.20 -3.33 4.65
CA HIS A 302 1.09 -2.87 5.19
C HIS A 302 2.28 -3.76 4.79
N LEU A 303 2.09 -5.09 4.74
CA LEU A 303 3.13 -5.99 4.25
C LEU A 303 3.44 -5.74 2.76
N ASN A 304 2.42 -5.50 1.94
CA ASN A 304 2.61 -5.26 0.52
C ASN A 304 3.21 -3.88 0.22
N ASP A 305 2.90 -2.84 1.00
CA ASP A 305 3.63 -1.58 0.96
C ASP A 305 5.13 -1.80 1.20
N ALA A 306 5.49 -2.53 2.26
CA ALA A 306 6.89 -2.83 2.57
C ALA A 306 7.58 -3.67 1.47
N ILE A 307 6.86 -4.60 0.84
CA ILE A 307 7.35 -5.33 -0.34
C ILE A 307 7.57 -4.37 -1.52
N GLY A 308 6.66 -3.41 -1.74
CA GLY A 308 6.79 -2.36 -2.75
C GLY A 308 8.07 -1.54 -2.56
N ILE A 309 8.35 -1.11 -1.32
CA ILE A 309 9.55 -0.36 -0.94
C ILE A 309 10.83 -1.18 -1.22
N ALA A 310 10.86 -2.44 -0.78
CA ALA A 310 12.01 -3.31 -1.04
C ALA A 310 12.21 -3.58 -2.54
N SER A 311 11.11 -3.75 -3.29
CA SER A 311 11.11 -3.92 -4.74
C SER A 311 11.69 -2.69 -5.46
N ALA A 312 11.35 -1.47 -5.03
CA ALA A 312 11.91 -0.24 -5.60
C ALA A 312 13.44 -0.12 -5.43
N TYR A 313 13.98 -0.60 -4.31
CA TYR A 313 15.43 -0.61 -4.08
C TYR A 313 16.16 -1.71 -4.85
N THR A 314 15.60 -2.91 -4.85
CA THR A 314 16.23 -4.13 -5.39
C THR A 314 16.03 -4.30 -6.89
N GLY A 315 15.02 -3.64 -7.47
CA GLY A 315 14.64 -3.84 -8.87
C GLY A 315 14.05 -5.23 -9.13
N GLU A 316 13.46 -5.87 -8.11
CA GLU A 316 12.83 -7.17 -8.24
C GLU A 316 11.31 -7.07 -8.09
N TYR A 317 10.57 -7.78 -8.94
CA TYR A 317 9.12 -7.92 -8.82
C TYR A 317 8.70 -9.32 -9.28
N THR A 318 7.73 -9.91 -8.59
CA THR A 318 7.09 -11.15 -9.04
C THR A 318 5.65 -10.83 -9.39
N ARG A 319 5.32 -10.95 -10.68
CA ARG A 319 3.98 -10.70 -11.19
C ARG A 319 2.97 -11.67 -10.59
N VAL A 320 1.69 -11.32 -10.68
CA VAL A 320 0.58 -12.17 -10.21
C VAL A 320 0.54 -13.56 -10.86
N ASP A 321 1.11 -13.71 -12.07
CA ASP A 321 1.24 -14.99 -12.77
C ASP A 321 2.51 -15.80 -12.39
N GLY A 322 3.32 -15.27 -11.48
CA GLY A 322 4.59 -15.86 -11.04
C GLY A 322 5.81 -15.49 -11.88
N THR A 323 5.65 -14.69 -12.94
CA THR A 323 6.76 -14.19 -13.75
C THR A 323 7.66 -13.30 -12.90
N LYS A 324 8.95 -13.61 -12.86
CA LYS A 324 9.95 -12.81 -12.15
C LYS A 324 10.56 -11.76 -13.06
N MET A 325 10.61 -10.53 -12.58
CA MET A 325 11.29 -9.41 -13.21
C MET A 325 12.50 -9.01 -12.37
N THR A 326 13.65 -8.88 -13.02
CA THR A 326 14.93 -8.50 -12.41
C THR A 326 15.69 -7.67 -13.44
N GLY A 327 16.44 -6.67 -12.99
CA GLY A 327 17.19 -5.78 -13.88
C GLY A 327 18.08 -4.81 -13.10
N PRO A 328 18.70 -3.83 -13.79
CA PRO A 328 19.48 -2.78 -13.14
C PRO A 328 18.71 -2.11 -12.01
N SER A 329 19.35 -1.92 -10.85
CA SER A 329 18.65 -1.42 -9.65
C SER A 329 19.37 -0.31 -8.90
N LEU A 330 18.63 0.34 -7.99
CA LEU A 330 19.18 1.32 -7.07
C LEU A 330 20.23 0.70 -6.13
N SER A 331 20.02 -0.55 -5.70
CA SER A 331 21.01 -1.31 -4.92
C SER A 331 22.39 -1.35 -5.61
N GLU A 332 22.43 -1.58 -6.92
CA GLU A 332 23.70 -1.63 -7.66
C GLU A 332 24.37 -0.24 -7.78
N LEU A 333 23.59 0.84 -7.91
CA LEU A 333 24.12 2.21 -7.88
C LEU A 333 24.73 2.54 -6.52
N VAL A 334 24.03 2.22 -5.44
CA VAL A 334 24.53 2.43 -4.07
C VAL A 334 25.77 1.58 -3.84
N ALA A 335 25.77 0.31 -4.21
CA ALA A 335 26.91 -0.58 -4.01
C ALA A 335 28.18 -0.11 -4.74
N ALA A 336 28.02 0.49 -5.92
CA ALA A 336 29.14 1.05 -6.68
C ALA A 336 29.77 2.29 -6.01
N LYS A 337 28.98 3.06 -5.26
CA LYS A 337 29.44 4.24 -4.52
C LYS A 337 29.93 3.89 -3.11
N ASP A 338 29.15 3.10 -2.39
CA ASP A 338 29.40 2.64 -1.02
C ASP A 338 28.77 1.25 -0.81
N GLN A 339 29.60 0.21 -0.95
CA GLN A 339 29.19 -1.20 -0.78
C GLN A 339 28.70 -1.52 0.65
N ALA A 340 29.26 -0.85 1.66
CA ALA A 340 28.85 -1.10 3.04
C ALA A 340 27.45 -0.52 3.29
N LEU A 341 27.17 0.66 2.74
CA LEU A 341 25.85 1.28 2.81
C LEU A 341 24.78 0.48 2.07
N ASP A 342 25.07 -0.07 0.89
CA ASP A 342 24.13 -0.97 0.20
C ASP A 342 23.83 -2.23 1.03
N THR A 343 24.86 -2.83 1.63
CA THR A 343 24.69 -3.99 2.52
C THR A 343 23.82 -3.64 3.73
N GLU A 344 24.03 -2.46 4.31
CA GLU A 344 23.21 -1.94 5.39
C GLU A 344 21.76 -1.76 4.96
N MET A 345 21.50 -1.08 3.84
CA MET A 345 20.15 -0.80 3.35
C MET A 345 19.35 -2.08 3.11
N LYS A 346 19.95 -3.09 2.46
CA LYS A 346 19.30 -4.39 2.29
C LYS A 346 19.00 -5.07 3.62
N GLY A 347 19.94 -5.03 4.57
CA GLY A 347 19.72 -5.56 5.91
C GLY A 347 18.57 -4.89 6.66
N LYS A 348 18.38 -3.57 6.48
CA LYS A 348 17.24 -2.82 7.05
C LYS A 348 15.92 -3.23 6.40
N LEU A 349 15.87 -3.28 5.07
CA LEU A 349 14.68 -3.76 4.34
C LEU A 349 14.30 -5.19 4.75
N ASP A 350 15.27 -6.10 4.85
CA ASP A 350 15.05 -7.49 5.30
C ASP A 350 14.50 -7.54 6.73
N THR A 351 14.99 -6.67 7.62
CA THR A 351 14.51 -6.57 9.01
C THR A 351 13.06 -6.10 9.06
N THR A 352 12.72 -5.05 8.31
CA THR A 352 11.35 -4.55 8.19
C THR A 352 10.42 -5.62 7.62
N LEU A 353 10.79 -6.27 6.52
CA LEU A 353 10.01 -7.35 5.92
C LEU A 353 9.81 -8.52 6.89
N ALA A 354 10.82 -8.88 7.70
CA ALA A 354 10.66 -9.92 8.71
C ALA A 354 9.65 -9.55 9.80
N ALA A 355 9.65 -8.28 10.25
CA ALA A 355 8.67 -7.78 11.21
C ALA A 355 7.24 -7.75 10.61
N MET A 356 7.09 -7.23 9.37
CA MET A 356 5.83 -7.23 8.64
C MET A 356 5.27 -8.65 8.42
N ASN A 357 6.13 -9.61 8.05
CA ASN A 357 5.70 -11.01 7.93
C ASN A 357 5.29 -11.62 9.28
N THR A 358 5.95 -11.24 10.37
CA THR A 358 5.57 -11.69 11.72
C THR A 358 4.18 -11.16 12.09
N MET A 359 3.92 -9.89 11.80
CA MET A 359 2.60 -9.28 11.98
C MET A 359 1.54 -9.97 11.12
N ALA A 360 1.82 -10.18 9.83
CA ALA A 360 0.88 -10.86 8.93
C ALA A 360 0.62 -12.33 9.31
N GLU A 361 1.60 -13.04 9.87
CA GLU A 361 1.39 -14.40 10.38
C GLU A 361 0.55 -14.38 11.67
N ARG A 362 0.78 -13.40 12.56
CA ARG A 362 -0.05 -13.21 13.77
C ARG A 362 -1.51 -12.94 13.38
N ALA A 363 -1.74 -12.09 12.39
CA ALA A 363 -3.06 -11.78 11.83
C ALA A 363 -3.84 -13.04 11.41
N LYS A 364 -3.12 -13.99 10.81
CA LYS A 364 -3.71 -15.24 10.29
C LYS A 364 -3.92 -16.32 11.33
N THR A 365 -3.19 -16.28 12.44
CA THR A 365 -3.09 -17.43 13.37
C THR A 365 -3.54 -17.13 14.79
N THR A 366 -3.53 -15.86 15.21
CA THR A 366 -3.70 -15.47 16.61
C THR A 366 -4.87 -14.49 16.77
N GLU A 367 -4.81 -13.33 16.12
CA GLU A 367 -5.77 -12.22 16.26
C GLU A 367 -5.60 -11.27 15.06
N ALA A 368 -6.65 -10.56 14.64
CA ALA A 368 -6.59 -9.59 13.54
C ALA A 368 -5.89 -8.27 13.95
N TYR A 369 -5.69 -7.36 13.01
CA TYR A 369 -4.86 -6.16 13.23
C TYR A 369 -5.48 -5.20 14.27
N ASP A 370 -6.79 -4.99 14.17
CA ASP A 370 -7.66 -4.33 15.17
C ASP A 370 -7.37 -4.73 16.62
N GLN A 371 -7.27 -6.04 16.86
CA GLN A 371 -6.99 -6.62 18.14
C GLN A 371 -5.55 -6.36 18.54
N MET A 372 -4.61 -6.35 17.59
CA MET A 372 -3.20 -6.07 17.88
C MET A 372 -3.00 -4.66 18.40
N ILE A 373 -3.69 -3.66 17.84
CA ILE A 373 -3.57 -2.26 18.25
C ILE A 373 -4.44 -1.91 19.46
N GLY A 374 -5.36 -2.79 19.86
CA GLY A 374 -6.28 -2.53 20.96
C GLY A 374 -5.63 -2.30 22.33
N GLU A 375 -6.31 -1.51 23.16
CA GLU A 375 -5.85 -1.17 24.51
C GLU A 375 -5.66 -2.44 25.37
N GLY A 376 -4.49 -2.55 26.00
CA GLY A 376 -4.16 -3.66 26.89
C GLY A 376 -3.64 -4.92 26.19
N ASN A 377 -3.58 -4.97 24.86
CA ASN A 377 -2.91 -6.05 24.13
C ASN A 377 -1.41 -5.77 23.97
N ALA A 378 -0.63 -5.92 25.03
CA ALA A 378 0.79 -5.59 25.01
C ALA A 378 1.61 -6.39 23.98
N GLU A 379 1.23 -7.64 23.67
CA GLU A 379 1.93 -8.47 22.69
C GLU A 379 1.59 -8.10 21.24
N GLY A 380 0.32 -7.81 20.97
CA GLY A 380 -0.14 -7.28 19.68
C GLY A 380 0.51 -5.93 19.38
N ASN A 381 0.43 -5.00 20.32
CA ASN A 381 1.04 -3.66 20.20
C ASN A 381 2.54 -3.75 19.94
N ALA A 382 3.25 -4.64 20.65
CA ALA A 382 4.68 -4.85 20.42
C ALA A 382 4.99 -5.44 19.04
N THR A 383 4.09 -6.24 18.47
CA THR A 383 4.24 -6.81 17.12
C THR A 383 4.13 -5.72 16.05
N VAL A 384 3.10 -4.85 16.15
CA VAL A 384 2.93 -3.70 15.25
C VAL A 384 4.07 -2.71 15.42
N GLN A 385 4.47 -2.41 16.67
CA GLN A 385 5.59 -1.50 16.96
C GLN A 385 6.92 -1.98 16.36
N ALA A 386 7.18 -3.29 16.33
CA ALA A 386 8.40 -3.81 15.70
C ALA A 386 8.45 -3.56 14.19
N ALA A 387 7.30 -3.56 13.50
CA ALA A 387 7.22 -3.22 12.09
C ALA A 387 7.42 -1.70 11.87
N ILE A 388 6.79 -0.86 12.70
CA ILE A 388 7.00 0.60 12.73
C ILE A 388 8.48 0.93 12.94
N ASP A 389 9.13 0.31 13.93
CA ASP A 389 10.54 0.54 14.24
C ASP A 389 11.45 0.19 13.05
N GLY A 390 11.14 -0.90 12.32
CA GLY A 390 11.86 -1.28 11.11
C GLY A 390 11.74 -0.22 10.00
N LEU A 391 10.52 0.30 9.77
CA LEU A 391 10.26 1.37 8.80
C LEU A 391 10.97 2.68 9.18
N VAL A 392 10.98 3.06 10.44
CA VAL A 392 11.71 4.26 10.91
C VAL A 392 13.22 4.07 10.73
N ASP A 393 13.75 2.91 11.11
CA ASP A 393 15.18 2.60 11.03
C ASP A 393 15.68 2.53 9.58
N GLN A 394 14.91 1.94 8.65
CA GLN A 394 15.28 1.92 7.24
C GLN A 394 15.29 3.32 6.61
N THR A 395 14.39 4.22 7.03
CA THR A 395 14.36 5.61 6.54
C THR A 395 15.64 6.37 6.87
N GLN A 396 16.25 6.13 8.03
CA GLN A 396 17.54 6.74 8.38
C GLN A 396 18.65 6.29 7.41
N THR A 397 18.63 5.03 6.98
CA THR A 397 19.56 4.54 5.96
C THR A 397 19.23 5.08 4.57
N ILE A 398 17.95 5.27 4.22
CA ILE A 398 17.52 5.95 2.98
C ILE A 398 18.10 7.38 2.91
N GLN A 399 18.01 8.17 3.99
CA GLN A 399 18.61 9.50 4.07
C GLN A 399 20.13 9.48 3.85
N ARG A 400 20.83 8.46 4.36
CA ARG A 400 22.26 8.26 4.11
C ARG A 400 22.55 7.87 2.66
N VAL A 401 21.68 7.09 2.02
CA VAL A 401 21.77 6.77 0.58
C VAL A 401 21.62 8.04 -0.25
N ILE A 402 20.64 8.90 0.06
CA ILE A 402 20.44 10.20 -0.60
C ILE A 402 21.73 11.04 -0.53
N ALA A 403 22.33 11.14 0.66
CA ALA A 403 23.57 11.87 0.87
C ALA A 403 24.76 11.23 0.11
N SER A 404 24.87 9.89 0.11
CA SER A 404 25.96 9.16 -0.56
C SER A 404 25.94 9.33 -2.08
N LEU A 405 24.74 9.40 -2.67
CA LEU A 405 24.55 9.60 -4.10
C LEU A 405 24.68 11.08 -4.55
N ASP A 406 25.03 11.99 -3.62
CA ASP A 406 25.24 13.42 -3.87
C ASP A 406 24.00 14.11 -4.52
N LEU A 407 22.78 13.68 -4.14
CA LEU A 407 21.52 14.13 -4.73
C LEU A 407 20.98 15.47 -4.18
N GLY A 408 21.69 16.08 -3.23
CA GLY A 408 21.27 17.29 -2.55
C GLY A 408 20.30 17.01 -1.40
N THR A 409 19.44 17.98 -1.09
CA THR A 409 18.40 17.83 -0.06
C THR A 409 17.14 17.30 -0.72
N ILE A 410 16.65 16.18 -0.20
CA ILE A 410 15.36 15.59 -0.55
C ILE A 410 14.53 15.62 0.72
N GLU A 411 13.35 16.23 0.64
CA GLU A 411 12.38 16.19 1.72
C GLU A 411 11.64 14.85 1.63
N LEU A 412 11.55 14.17 2.76
CA LEU A 412 10.72 13.00 2.96
C LEU A 412 9.55 13.44 3.83
N GLU A 413 8.36 12.92 3.58
CA GLU A 413 7.19 13.26 4.37
C GLU A 413 7.38 12.83 5.83
N GLY A 414 6.98 13.72 6.73
CA GLY A 414 6.94 13.48 8.17
C GLY A 414 5.54 13.04 8.62
N SER A 415 5.38 12.82 9.92
CA SER A 415 4.08 12.52 10.52
C SER A 415 4.07 13.01 11.96
N ASP A 416 2.99 13.66 12.39
CA ASP A 416 2.86 14.13 13.77
C ASP A 416 2.85 12.96 14.76
N SER A 417 2.37 11.77 14.37
CA SER A 417 2.40 10.56 15.19
C SER A 417 3.81 10.08 15.54
N LEU A 418 4.82 10.47 14.74
CA LEU A 418 6.24 10.17 14.96
C LEU A 418 7.01 11.38 15.50
N ASP A 419 6.80 12.55 14.88
CA ASP A 419 7.58 13.76 15.10
C ASP A 419 7.08 14.58 16.30
N SER A 420 5.78 14.54 16.57
CA SER A 420 5.10 15.28 17.64
C SER A 420 3.98 14.45 18.32
N PRO A 421 4.24 13.27 18.92
CA PRO A 421 3.17 12.35 19.33
C PRO A 421 2.15 12.92 20.33
N GLU A 422 2.53 13.93 21.13
CA GLU A 422 1.60 14.61 22.05
C GLU A 422 0.61 15.56 21.35
N ALA A 423 0.84 15.91 20.08
CA ALA A 423 -0.08 16.74 19.29
C ALA A 423 -1.32 15.95 18.86
N VAL A 424 -1.19 14.63 18.66
CA VAL A 424 -2.27 13.74 18.22
C VAL A 424 -3.41 13.63 19.24
N PHE A 425 -3.15 13.92 20.51
CA PHE A 425 -4.16 13.86 21.59
C PHE A 425 -4.83 15.21 21.90
N GLN A 426 -4.58 16.25 21.09
CA GLN A 426 -5.12 17.61 21.28
C GLN A 426 -6.23 17.89 20.27
#